data_AF-A0A809XMM6-F1
#
_entry.id   AF-A0A809XMM6-F1
#
_cell.length_a   1.000
_cell.length_b   1.000
_cell.length_c   1.000
_cell.angle_alpha   90.00
_cell.angle_beta   90.00
_cell.angle_gamma   90.00
#
_symmetry.space_group_name_H-M   'P 1'
#
loop_
_entity.id
_entity.type
_entity.pdbx_description
1 polymer ?
#
loop_
_entity_poly.entity_id
_entity_poly.type
_entity_poly.pdbx_seq_one_letter_code
_entity_poly.pdbx_strand_id
1 'polypeptide(L)'
;MAAGERFSATLLANAGGGSWLSASAPTASGKTFLVLQWLIDQLSAGDTRVAVYLAPTRVLVSEIETTLQGLLGKTKRIEVSSLPLRDKYEAARAGGAQVILVSTQERLHLLANVLGDAFSIDLLIVDEAHKIEDSQRGVILQDAVERASRANSKLKVVFISPATQNPEALLTDAPDGVQTVAVDSDAPTVLQNLIVANQTPRKPKLWNLTVRQQGSTLPVGTLQLASTPAGLRKRLAFIAAAAGQRGGTLVYTNGAGESEDVADLVSQLLPQPGSIDPELAQLADLARKGVRPNFRLAPLVERGVAFHFGNMPSTRHRGASRDWPPKWTRAA
;
A
#
# COMPACT_ATOMS: atom_id res chain seq x y z
N MET A 1 -22.67 -6.67 -11.13
CA MET A 1 -22.19 -6.10 -9.85
C MET A 1 -20.69 -6.05 -9.89
N ALA A 2 -20.11 -4.87 -9.70
CA ALA A 2 -18.67 -4.68 -9.67
C ALA A 2 -18.04 -5.35 -8.43
N ALA A 3 -16.76 -5.71 -8.49
CA ALA A 3 -16.02 -6.35 -7.40
C ALA A 3 -16.09 -5.58 -6.07
N GLY A 4 -16.06 -4.24 -6.16
CA GLY A 4 -16.18 -3.33 -5.02
C GLY A 4 -17.59 -3.30 -4.39
N GLU A 5 -18.65 -3.46 -5.19
CA GLU A 5 -20.04 -3.46 -4.68
C GLU A 5 -20.33 -4.72 -3.88
N ARG A 6 -19.84 -5.89 -4.33
CA ARG A 6 -19.96 -7.15 -3.57
C ARG A 6 -19.21 -7.07 -2.24
N PHE A 7 -17.99 -6.53 -2.26
CA PHE A 7 -17.18 -6.34 -1.05
C PHE A 7 -17.90 -5.43 -0.03
N SER A 8 -18.42 -4.29 -0.46
CA SER A 8 -19.18 -3.37 0.41
C SER A 8 -20.48 -3.99 0.93
N ALA A 9 -21.25 -4.64 0.06
CA ALA A 9 -22.53 -5.24 0.44
C ALA A 9 -22.35 -6.31 1.53
N THR A 10 -21.29 -7.12 1.44
CA THR A 10 -21.05 -8.18 2.43
C THR A 10 -20.48 -7.66 3.75
N LEU A 11 -19.62 -6.63 3.72
CA LEU A 11 -19.19 -5.94 4.96
C LEU A 11 -20.37 -5.34 5.71
N LEU A 12 -21.30 -4.71 4.99
CA LEU A 12 -22.52 -4.13 5.55
C LEU A 12 -23.50 -5.22 6.05
N ALA A 13 -23.66 -6.31 5.32
CA ALA A 13 -24.54 -7.42 5.71
C ALA A 13 -24.05 -8.15 6.98
N ASN A 14 -22.74 -8.21 7.21
CA ASN A 14 -22.13 -8.87 8.37
C ASN A 14 -21.77 -7.87 9.48
N ALA A 15 -22.50 -6.75 9.60
CA ALA A 15 -22.29 -5.74 10.62
C ALA A 15 -22.63 -6.24 12.06
N GLY A 16 -23.47 -7.26 12.23
CA GLY A 16 -23.89 -7.75 13.55
C GLY A 16 -23.10 -8.96 14.08
N GLY A 17 -22.84 -8.98 15.39
CA GLY A 17 -22.31 -10.14 16.13
C GLY A 17 -20.78 -10.30 16.13
N GLY A 18 -20.30 -11.25 16.94
CA GLY A 18 -18.91 -11.72 16.92
C GLY A 18 -18.72 -12.71 15.77
N SER A 19 -17.99 -12.29 14.74
CA SER A 19 -17.78 -13.06 13.50
C SER A 19 -16.39 -12.85 12.95
N TRP A 20 -15.90 -13.85 12.22
CA TRP A 20 -14.66 -13.78 11.45
C TRP A 20 -15.02 -13.69 9.97
N LEU A 21 -14.59 -12.61 9.33
CA LEU A 21 -14.86 -12.32 7.92
C LEU A 21 -13.53 -12.32 7.18
N SER A 22 -13.47 -13.02 6.05
CA SER A 22 -12.35 -12.93 5.11
C SER A 22 -12.87 -12.40 3.78
N ALA A 23 -12.31 -11.28 3.33
CA ALA A 23 -12.73 -10.62 2.11
C ALA A 23 -11.52 -10.39 1.20
N SER A 24 -11.55 -11.08 0.06
CA SER A 24 -10.56 -10.98 -1.01
C SER A 24 -11.12 -10.11 -2.12
N ALA A 25 -10.37 -9.08 -2.53
CA ALA A 25 -10.70 -8.34 -3.74
C ALA A 25 -9.44 -7.59 -4.31
N PRO A 26 -9.47 -7.03 -5.53
CA PRO A 26 -8.28 -6.38 -6.14
C PRO A 26 -7.89 -5.03 -5.52
N THR A 27 -6.59 -4.76 -5.32
CA THR A 27 -6.01 -3.57 -4.66
C THR A 27 -6.44 -2.23 -5.27
N ALA A 28 -6.84 -2.20 -6.55
CA ALA A 28 -7.18 -0.98 -7.27
C ALA A 28 -8.65 -0.50 -7.12
N SER A 29 -9.44 -1.07 -6.21
CA SER A 29 -10.89 -0.78 -6.12
C SER A 29 -11.31 0.19 -5.00
N GLY A 30 -10.38 0.89 -4.35
CA GLY A 30 -10.71 1.81 -3.24
C GLY A 30 -11.19 1.13 -1.96
N LYS A 31 -10.81 -0.14 -1.71
CA LYS A 31 -11.28 -0.91 -0.55
C LYS A 31 -10.89 -0.29 0.77
N THR A 32 -9.67 0.20 0.90
CA THR A 32 -9.18 0.77 2.15
C THR A 32 -10.16 1.85 2.60
N PHE A 33 -10.57 2.75 1.71
CA PHE A 33 -11.57 3.79 2.03
C PHE A 33 -12.90 3.19 2.53
N LEU A 34 -13.45 2.20 1.84
CA LEU A 34 -14.70 1.53 2.23
C LEU A 34 -14.59 0.83 3.59
N VAL A 35 -13.47 0.18 3.86
CA VAL A 35 -13.18 -0.48 5.14
C VAL A 35 -13.06 0.55 6.25
N LEU A 36 -12.38 1.67 6.01
CA LEU A 36 -12.24 2.73 7.00
C LEU A 36 -13.59 3.38 7.33
N GLN A 37 -14.45 3.59 6.34
CA GLN A 37 -15.80 4.10 6.57
C GLN A 37 -16.64 3.09 7.35
N TRP A 38 -16.61 1.82 6.96
CA TRP A 38 -17.29 0.74 7.69
C TRP A 38 -16.79 0.62 9.13
N LEU A 39 -15.48 0.73 9.37
CA LEU A 39 -14.89 0.75 10.70
C LEU A 39 -15.48 1.88 11.55
N ILE A 40 -15.57 3.10 11.01
CA ILE A 40 -16.18 4.25 11.69
C ILE A 40 -17.66 3.97 12.01
N ASP A 41 -18.40 3.34 11.11
CA ASP A 41 -19.80 2.99 11.32
C ASP A 41 -19.96 1.97 12.48
N GLN A 42 -19.07 0.97 12.57
CA GLN A 42 -19.06 0.00 13.68
C GLN A 42 -18.82 0.65 15.04
N LEU A 43 -17.91 1.63 15.12
CA LEU A 43 -17.70 2.40 16.34
C LEU A 43 -18.92 3.29 16.64
N SER A 44 -19.50 3.92 15.62
CA SER A 44 -20.63 4.83 15.77
C SER A 44 -21.88 4.11 16.29
N ALA A 45 -22.09 2.85 15.89
CA ALA A 45 -23.17 1.99 16.39
C ALA A 45 -23.09 1.72 17.90
N GLY A 46 -21.90 1.84 18.52
CA GLY A 46 -21.71 1.86 19.98
C GLY A 46 -21.23 0.56 20.61
N ASP A 47 -21.21 -0.55 19.87
CA ASP A 47 -20.80 -1.87 20.39
C ASP A 47 -19.28 -2.06 20.43
N THR A 48 -18.52 -1.20 19.73
CA THR A 48 -17.06 -1.27 19.63
C THR A 48 -16.43 -0.12 20.42
N ARG A 49 -15.60 -0.41 21.44
CA ARG A 49 -14.85 0.59 22.20
C ARG A 49 -13.39 0.66 21.77
N VAL A 50 -12.79 -0.50 21.50
CA VAL A 50 -11.41 -0.62 21.02
C VAL A 50 -11.42 -1.38 19.70
N ALA A 51 -11.02 -0.68 18.64
CA ALA A 51 -10.74 -1.28 17.35
C ALA A 51 -9.26 -1.18 17.00
N VAL A 52 -8.75 -2.19 16.30
CA VAL A 52 -7.37 -2.22 15.80
C VAL A 52 -7.40 -2.42 14.29
N TYR A 53 -6.67 -1.57 13.57
CA TYR A 53 -6.39 -1.74 12.15
C TYR A 53 -4.91 -2.10 11.99
N LEU A 54 -4.62 -3.33 11.57
CA LEU A 54 -3.28 -3.79 11.28
C LEU A 54 -2.92 -3.50 9.83
N ALA A 55 -1.91 -2.65 9.65
CA ALA A 55 -1.35 -2.33 8.34
C ALA A 55 0.05 -2.97 8.21
N PRO A 56 0.44 -3.41 7.00
CA PRO A 56 1.64 -4.21 6.80
C PRO A 56 2.95 -3.41 6.88
N THR A 57 2.88 -2.08 6.75
CA THR A 57 4.06 -1.19 6.78
C THR A 57 3.79 0.08 7.57
N ARG A 58 4.87 0.68 8.09
CA ARG A 58 4.79 1.97 8.82
C ARG A 58 4.28 3.11 7.95
N VAL A 59 4.54 3.07 6.64
CA VAL A 59 4.04 4.09 5.71
C VAL A 59 2.52 4.03 5.63
N LEU A 60 1.97 2.82 5.46
CA LEU A 60 0.52 2.61 5.43
C LEU A 60 -0.15 2.93 6.76
N VAL A 61 0.51 2.65 7.89
CA VAL A 61 0.01 3.09 9.22
C VAL A 61 -0.23 4.60 9.24
N SER A 62 0.76 5.41 8.83
CA SER A 62 0.64 6.87 8.83
C SER A 62 -0.43 7.37 7.85
N GLU A 63 -0.54 6.73 6.68
CA GLU A 63 -1.53 7.07 5.66
C GLU A 63 -2.96 6.80 6.15
N ILE A 64 -3.18 5.63 6.76
CA ILE A 64 -4.48 5.22 7.29
C ILE A 64 -4.87 6.07 8.50
N GLU A 65 -3.93 6.36 9.41
CA GLU A 65 -4.16 7.27 10.54
C GLU A 65 -4.60 8.66 10.03
N THR A 66 -3.88 9.22 9.05
CA THR A 66 -4.22 10.52 8.46
C THR A 66 -5.60 10.49 7.79
N THR A 67 -5.91 9.41 7.08
CA THR A 67 -7.21 9.25 6.40
C THR A 67 -8.35 9.15 7.41
N LEU A 68 -8.21 8.35 8.47
CA LEU A 68 -9.20 8.23 9.54
C LEU A 68 -9.42 9.56 10.26
N GLN A 69 -8.35 10.28 10.58
CA GLN A 69 -8.45 11.62 11.19
C GLN A 69 -9.19 12.60 10.26
N GLY A 70 -8.93 12.53 8.95
CA GLY A 70 -9.65 13.32 7.95
C GLY A 70 -11.14 12.99 7.88
N LEU A 71 -11.49 11.70 7.93
CA LEU A 71 -12.88 11.22 7.90
C LEU A 71 -13.67 11.57 9.17
N LEU A 72 -13.05 11.43 10.34
CA LEU A 72 -13.68 11.70 11.64
C LEU A 72 -13.81 13.20 11.96
N GLY A 73 -12.99 14.05 11.31
CA GLY A 73 -12.98 15.49 11.54
C GLY A 73 -12.68 15.85 13.00
N LYS A 74 -13.46 16.77 13.58
CA LYS A 74 -13.28 17.24 14.97
C LYS A 74 -14.09 16.44 16.01
N THR A 75 -14.60 15.27 15.64
CA THR A 75 -15.45 14.46 16.52
C THR A 75 -14.64 13.93 17.70
N LYS A 76 -15.01 14.30 18.94
CA LYS A 76 -14.30 13.88 20.16
C LYS A 76 -14.66 12.47 20.65
N ARG A 77 -15.62 11.80 20.01
CA ARG A 77 -16.12 10.49 20.44
C ARG A 77 -15.19 9.33 20.07
N ILE A 78 -14.48 9.47 18.95
CA ILE A 78 -13.57 8.45 18.43
C ILE A 78 -12.18 9.08 18.29
N GLU A 79 -11.21 8.53 18.99
CA GLU A 79 -9.80 8.89 18.85
C GLU A 79 -9.08 7.91 17.93
N VAL A 80 -8.14 8.43 17.12
CA VAL A 80 -7.25 7.60 16.30
C VAL A 80 -5.84 7.73 16.85
N SER A 81 -5.11 6.63 16.96
CA SER A 81 -3.70 6.65 17.33
C SER A 81 -2.91 5.55 16.65
N SER A 82 -1.74 5.91 16.13
CA SER A 82 -0.74 4.93 15.66
C SER A 82 0.30 4.52 16.70
N LEU A 83 0.23 5.10 17.90
CA LEU A 83 1.10 4.81 19.02
C LEU A 83 0.39 3.86 19.99
N PRO A 84 1.08 2.83 20.51
CA PRO A 84 0.53 1.90 21.49
C PRO A 84 0.45 2.58 22.87
N LEU A 85 -0.38 3.62 22.99
CA LEU A 85 -0.55 4.39 24.22
C LEU A 85 -1.55 3.70 25.14
N ARG A 86 -1.03 3.15 26.26
CA ARG A 86 -1.83 2.48 27.30
C ARG A 86 -2.97 3.35 27.81
N ASP A 87 -2.72 4.63 28.07
CA ASP A 87 -3.71 5.55 28.64
C ASP A 87 -4.97 5.69 27.76
N LYS A 88 -4.81 5.73 26.43
CA LYS A 88 -5.94 5.82 25.50
C LYS A 88 -6.77 4.53 25.49
N TYR A 89 -6.08 3.39 25.53
CA TYR A 89 -6.73 2.08 25.62
C TYR A 89 -7.53 1.95 26.92
N GLU A 90 -6.93 2.28 28.05
CA GLU A 90 -7.58 2.21 29.36
C GLU A 90 -8.75 3.19 29.46
N ALA A 91 -8.60 4.41 28.94
CA ALA A 91 -9.70 5.38 28.89
C ALA A 91 -10.90 4.86 28.06
N ALA A 92 -10.64 4.26 26.89
CA ALA A 92 -11.70 3.67 26.07
C ALA A 92 -12.42 2.52 26.81
N ARG A 93 -11.65 1.66 27.50
CA ARG A 93 -12.21 0.55 28.29
C ARG A 93 -12.99 1.04 29.52
N ALA A 94 -12.58 2.15 30.13
CA ALA A 94 -13.29 2.80 31.23
C ALA A 94 -14.56 3.57 30.80
N GLY A 95 -14.89 3.58 29.49
CA GLY A 95 -16.08 4.25 28.96
C GLY A 95 -15.88 5.70 28.54
N GLY A 96 -14.62 6.12 28.37
CA GLY A 96 -14.26 7.36 27.69
C GLY A 96 -14.45 7.30 26.17
N ALA A 97 -13.67 8.09 25.44
CA ALA A 97 -13.69 8.09 23.99
C ALA A 97 -13.30 6.70 23.43
N GLN A 98 -14.00 6.26 22.40
CA GLN A 98 -13.66 5.04 21.66
C GLN A 98 -12.32 5.24 20.96
N VAL A 99 -11.56 4.18 20.75
CA VAL A 99 -10.23 4.28 20.14
C VAL A 99 -10.07 3.35 18.93
N ILE A 100 -9.51 3.91 17.86
CA ILE A 100 -8.99 3.17 16.71
C ILE A 100 -7.46 3.20 16.79
N LEU A 101 -6.86 2.03 16.98
CA LEU A 101 -5.40 1.86 16.97
C LEU A 101 -4.94 1.40 15.58
N VAL A 102 -4.19 2.24 14.88
CA VAL A 102 -3.61 1.89 13.57
C VAL A 102 -2.18 1.42 13.78
N SER A 103 -1.90 0.14 13.58
CA SER A 103 -0.65 -0.45 14.07
C SER A 103 -0.03 -1.43 13.09
N THR A 104 1.24 -1.76 13.30
CA THR A 104 1.83 -2.96 12.69
C THR A 104 1.65 -4.15 13.64
N GLN A 105 1.81 -5.36 13.12
CA GLN A 105 1.72 -6.58 13.93
C GLN A 105 2.71 -6.57 15.11
N GLU A 106 3.93 -6.06 14.92
CA GLU A 106 4.93 -6.01 16.00
C GLU A 106 4.52 -5.04 17.10
N ARG A 107 3.94 -3.90 16.74
CA ARG A 107 3.47 -2.90 17.72
C ARG A 107 2.24 -3.38 18.48
N LEU A 108 1.33 -4.10 17.83
CA LEU A 108 0.20 -4.73 18.52
C LEU A 108 0.68 -5.80 19.50
N HIS A 109 1.64 -6.64 19.09
CA HIS A 109 2.23 -7.65 19.97
C HIS A 109 2.88 -7.02 21.21
N LEU A 110 3.61 -5.90 21.05
CA LEU A 110 4.13 -5.12 22.18
C LEU A 110 3.01 -4.61 23.10
N LEU A 111 1.93 -4.05 22.54
CA LEU A 111 0.79 -3.58 23.32
C LEU A 111 0.12 -4.73 24.10
N ALA A 112 -0.06 -5.89 23.47
CA ALA A 112 -0.61 -7.08 24.10
C ALA A 112 0.27 -7.55 25.27
N ASN A 113 1.59 -7.55 25.12
CA ASN A 113 2.52 -7.89 26.20
C ASN A 113 2.47 -6.88 27.36
N VAL A 114 2.32 -5.58 27.07
CA VAL A 114 2.22 -4.54 28.09
C VAL A 114 0.91 -4.62 28.87
N LEU A 115 -0.18 -4.98 28.20
CA LEU A 115 -1.51 -5.07 28.81
C LEU A 115 -1.75 -6.43 29.49
N GLY A 116 -1.07 -7.49 29.08
CA GLY A 116 -1.25 -8.84 29.62
C GLY A 116 -2.71 -9.27 29.53
N ASP A 117 -3.27 -9.73 30.66
CA ASP A 117 -4.66 -10.20 30.76
C ASP A 117 -5.69 -9.10 30.51
N ALA A 118 -5.31 -7.82 30.60
CA ALA A 118 -6.19 -6.70 30.29
C ALA A 118 -6.32 -6.43 28.77
N PHE A 119 -5.54 -7.12 27.94
CA PHE A 119 -5.60 -6.98 26.48
C PHE A 119 -6.90 -7.55 25.94
N SER A 120 -7.75 -6.70 25.37
CA SER A 120 -9.04 -7.07 24.81
C SER A 120 -9.34 -6.13 23.65
N ILE A 121 -9.83 -6.66 22.54
CA ILE A 121 -10.18 -5.89 21.33
C ILE A 121 -11.60 -6.27 20.94
N ASP A 122 -12.40 -5.30 20.51
CA ASP A 122 -13.78 -5.55 20.07
C ASP A 122 -13.84 -5.80 18.55
N LEU A 123 -12.99 -5.11 17.79
CA LEU A 123 -12.88 -5.25 16.34
C LEU A 123 -11.41 -5.23 15.89
N LEU A 124 -10.98 -6.26 15.17
CA LEU A 124 -9.66 -6.37 14.57
C LEU A 124 -9.78 -6.43 13.05
N ILE A 125 -9.11 -5.51 12.36
CA ILE A 125 -8.98 -5.51 10.90
C ILE A 125 -7.53 -5.86 10.57
N VAL A 126 -7.34 -6.87 9.72
CA VAL A 126 -6.02 -7.33 9.25
C VAL A 126 -5.91 -7.05 7.76
N ASP A 127 -5.19 -5.99 7.40
CA ASP A 127 -4.93 -5.63 6.00
C ASP A 127 -3.71 -6.39 5.45
N GLU A 128 -3.75 -6.71 4.17
CA GLU A 128 -2.82 -7.63 3.51
C GLU A 128 -2.65 -8.96 4.25
N ALA A 129 -3.75 -9.56 4.69
CA ALA A 129 -3.80 -10.78 5.51
C ALA A 129 -3.10 -11.99 4.86
N HIS A 130 -2.95 -12.00 3.53
CA HIS A 130 -2.15 -12.99 2.80
C HIS A 130 -0.69 -13.08 3.28
N LYS A 131 -0.18 -12.03 3.94
CA LYS A 131 1.16 -12.01 4.54
C LYS A 131 1.27 -12.83 5.83
N ILE A 132 0.19 -13.44 6.31
CA ILE A 132 0.26 -14.39 7.43
C ILE A 132 1.10 -15.63 7.06
N GLU A 133 1.28 -15.92 5.78
CA GLU A 133 2.16 -16.98 5.27
C GLU A 133 3.65 -16.62 5.34
N ASP A 134 4.01 -15.37 5.69
CA ASP A 134 5.40 -14.93 5.83
C ASP A 134 6.03 -15.45 7.14
N SER A 135 7.20 -16.07 7.04
CA SER A 135 7.85 -16.86 8.10
C SER A 135 7.92 -16.22 9.48
N GLN A 136 8.41 -14.98 9.62
CA GLN A 136 8.55 -14.33 10.93
C GLN A 136 7.35 -13.46 11.28
N ARG A 137 6.84 -12.70 10.31
CA ARG A 137 5.77 -11.73 10.52
C ARG A 137 4.40 -12.38 10.68
N GLY A 138 4.20 -13.52 10.01
CA GLY A 138 3.00 -14.33 10.12
C GLY A 138 2.79 -14.89 11.52
N VAL A 139 3.85 -15.42 12.13
CA VAL A 139 3.80 -15.96 13.51
C VAL A 139 3.39 -14.88 14.52
N ILE A 140 3.92 -13.65 14.39
CA ILE A 140 3.57 -12.53 15.27
C ILE A 140 2.10 -12.13 15.08
N LEU A 141 1.63 -12.10 13.83
CA LEU A 141 0.25 -11.78 13.52
C LEU A 141 -0.71 -12.85 14.07
N GLN A 142 -0.39 -14.13 13.89
CA GLN A 142 -1.19 -15.25 14.40
C GLN A 142 -1.30 -15.21 15.93
N ASP A 143 -0.17 -15.06 16.65
CA ASP A 143 -0.18 -14.92 18.11
C ASP A 143 -1.04 -13.74 18.58
N ALA A 144 -0.99 -12.60 17.87
CA ALA A 144 -1.80 -11.44 18.21
C ALA A 144 -3.31 -11.69 18.01
N VAL A 145 -3.70 -12.34 16.91
CA VAL A 145 -5.10 -12.71 16.62
C VAL A 145 -5.61 -13.72 17.66
N GLU A 146 -4.84 -14.76 17.96
CA GLU A 146 -5.21 -15.78 18.95
C GLU A 146 -5.41 -15.17 20.34
N ARG A 147 -4.50 -14.30 20.79
CA ARG A 147 -4.63 -13.61 22.08
C ARG A 147 -5.86 -12.72 22.13
N ALA A 148 -6.10 -11.94 21.08
CA ALA A 148 -7.28 -11.08 21.01
C ALA A 148 -8.57 -11.91 21.06
N SER A 149 -8.59 -13.04 20.36
CA SER A 149 -9.75 -13.93 20.30
C SER A 149 -10.00 -14.65 21.63
N ARG A 150 -8.95 -15.09 22.33
CA ARG A 150 -9.07 -15.70 23.67
C ARG A 150 -9.57 -14.69 24.71
N ALA A 151 -9.14 -13.44 24.61
CA ALA A 151 -9.51 -12.40 25.55
C ALA A 151 -10.92 -11.81 25.33
N ASN A 152 -11.49 -11.96 24.13
CA ASN A 152 -12.84 -11.52 23.84
C ASN A 152 -13.56 -12.49 22.89
N SER A 153 -14.48 -13.30 23.44
CA SER A 153 -15.29 -14.22 22.65
C SER A 153 -16.27 -13.53 21.69
N LYS A 154 -16.49 -12.22 21.85
CA LYS A 154 -17.28 -11.39 20.94
C LYS A 154 -16.41 -10.61 19.95
N LEU A 155 -15.10 -10.88 19.91
CA LEU A 155 -14.20 -10.24 18.96
C LEU A 155 -14.71 -10.44 17.54
N LYS A 156 -14.79 -9.34 16.80
CA LYS A 156 -14.99 -9.36 15.37
C LYS A 156 -13.65 -9.24 14.65
N VAL A 157 -13.36 -10.16 13.74
CA VAL A 157 -12.11 -10.14 12.96
C VAL A 157 -12.46 -10.00 11.48
N VAL A 158 -11.78 -9.08 10.79
CA VAL A 158 -11.92 -8.87 9.35
C VAL A 158 -10.56 -8.97 8.70
N PHE A 159 -10.37 -10.03 7.91
CA PHE A 159 -9.19 -10.22 7.07
C PHE A 159 -9.44 -9.63 5.69
N ILE A 160 -8.52 -8.79 5.24
CA ILE A 160 -8.51 -8.19 3.91
C ILE A 160 -7.29 -8.71 3.19
N SER A 161 -7.53 -9.36 2.06
CA SER A 161 -6.48 -9.85 1.18
C SER A 161 -6.64 -9.25 -0.22
N PRO A 162 -5.53 -9.06 -0.97
CA PRO A 162 -5.58 -8.96 -2.43
C PRO A 162 -6.31 -10.18 -3.00
N ALA A 163 -6.65 -10.17 -4.28
CA ALA A 163 -7.23 -11.32 -4.98
C ALA A 163 -6.36 -12.60 -4.81
N THR A 164 -6.52 -13.28 -3.68
CA THR A 164 -5.82 -14.51 -3.30
C THR A 164 -6.75 -15.66 -3.55
N GLN A 165 -6.17 -16.73 -4.09
CA GLN A 165 -6.84 -18.02 -4.15
C GLN A 165 -6.99 -18.49 -2.70
N ASN A 166 -8.23 -18.76 -2.26
CA ASN A 166 -8.58 -19.34 -0.97
C ASN A 166 -8.70 -18.38 0.25
N PRO A 167 -9.64 -17.41 0.25
CA PRO A 167 -9.93 -16.58 1.44
C PRO A 167 -10.38 -17.39 2.66
N GLU A 168 -10.87 -18.63 2.47
CA GLU A 168 -11.34 -19.53 3.53
C GLU A 168 -10.20 -20.02 4.43
N ALA A 169 -8.96 -20.09 3.89
CA ALA A 169 -7.79 -20.50 4.67
C ALA A 169 -7.51 -19.58 5.87
N LEU A 170 -7.86 -18.29 5.78
CA LEU A 170 -7.70 -17.34 6.90
C LEU A 170 -8.74 -17.55 8.01
N LEU A 171 -9.74 -18.39 7.78
CA LEU A 171 -10.85 -18.65 8.69
C LEU A 171 -10.75 -20.02 9.38
N THR A 172 -9.78 -20.86 9.02
CA THR A 172 -9.66 -22.22 9.58
C THR A 172 -9.36 -22.22 11.08
N ASP A 173 -8.70 -21.19 11.57
CA ASP A 173 -8.31 -21.04 12.97
C ASP A 173 -9.36 -20.27 13.80
N ALA A 174 -10.55 -20.02 13.22
CA ALA A 174 -11.63 -19.39 13.96
C ALA A 174 -12.08 -20.28 15.14
N PRO A 175 -12.34 -19.72 16.34
CA PRO A 175 -12.79 -20.51 17.48
C PRO A 175 -14.11 -21.23 17.22
N ASP A 176 -14.30 -22.38 17.88
CA ASP A 176 -15.53 -23.16 17.79
C ASP A 176 -16.77 -22.31 18.12
N GLY A 177 -17.76 -22.34 17.22
CA GLY A 177 -19.03 -21.60 17.36
C GLY A 177 -19.01 -20.15 16.86
N VAL A 178 -17.88 -19.63 16.37
CA VAL A 178 -17.80 -18.34 15.70
C VAL A 178 -18.30 -18.46 14.25
N GLN A 179 -19.13 -17.53 13.81
CA GLN A 179 -19.56 -17.50 12.41
C GLN A 179 -18.43 -17.03 11.50
N THR A 180 -18.13 -17.80 10.46
CA THR A 180 -17.10 -17.51 9.45
C THR A 180 -17.76 -17.17 8.11
N VAL A 181 -17.31 -16.09 7.46
CA VAL A 181 -17.80 -15.69 6.13
C VAL A 181 -16.61 -15.44 5.22
N ALA A 182 -16.55 -16.13 4.08
CA ALA A 182 -15.56 -15.90 3.03
C ALA A 182 -16.19 -15.20 1.83
N VAL A 183 -15.51 -14.18 1.30
CA VAL A 183 -15.94 -13.44 0.11
C VAL A 183 -14.80 -13.43 -0.89
N ASP A 184 -15.08 -13.98 -2.06
CA ASP A 184 -14.21 -13.89 -3.22
C ASP A 184 -14.83 -12.94 -4.26
N SER A 185 -14.16 -11.83 -4.55
CA SER A 185 -14.51 -10.97 -5.68
C SER A 185 -13.38 -10.90 -6.69
N ASP A 186 -13.21 -12.02 -7.40
CA ASP A 186 -12.18 -12.28 -8.41
C ASP A 186 -12.33 -11.50 -9.74
N ALA A 187 -12.95 -10.31 -9.70
CA ALA A 187 -13.06 -9.45 -10.87
C ALA A 187 -11.97 -8.38 -10.81
N PRO A 188 -10.85 -8.50 -11.56
CA PRO A 188 -9.83 -7.47 -11.62
C PRO A 188 -10.45 -6.16 -12.09
N THR A 189 -10.42 -5.15 -11.21
CA THR A 189 -10.95 -3.80 -11.52
C THR A 189 -10.04 -3.03 -12.46
N VAL A 190 -8.81 -3.51 -12.67
CA VAL A 190 -7.83 -2.92 -13.59
C VAL A 190 -7.28 -4.01 -14.49
N LEU A 191 -7.40 -3.82 -15.80
CA LEU A 191 -6.78 -4.67 -16.80
C LEU A 191 -5.26 -4.46 -16.75
N GLN A 192 -4.51 -5.51 -16.39
CA GLN A 192 -3.05 -5.49 -16.49
C GLN A 192 -2.63 -6.04 -17.87
N ASN A 193 -2.30 -5.13 -18.79
CA ASN A 193 -1.75 -5.51 -20.10
C ASN A 193 -0.24 -5.78 -19.96
N LEU A 194 0.18 -7.03 -20.13
CA LEU A 194 1.60 -7.37 -20.18
C LEU A 194 2.13 -7.13 -21.60
N ILE A 195 2.94 -6.07 -21.78
CA ILE A 195 3.59 -5.77 -23.06
C ILE A 195 5.06 -6.19 -23.01
N VAL A 196 5.47 -7.05 -23.94
CA VAL A 196 6.86 -7.44 -24.14
C VAL A 196 7.46 -6.64 -25.27
N ALA A 197 8.58 -5.97 -24.99
CA ALA A 197 9.40 -5.28 -25.98
C ALA A 197 10.57 -6.18 -26.42
N ASN A 198 10.61 -6.58 -27.69
CA ASN A 198 11.67 -7.38 -28.28
C ASN A 198 12.43 -6.60 -29.35
N GLN A 199 13.75 -6.62 -29.31
CA GLN A 199 14.59 -5.98 -30.33
C GLN A 199 14.32 -6.62 -31.70
N THR A 200 14.08 -5.78 -32.71
CA THR A 200 13.88 -6.26 -34.07
C THR A 200 15.22 -6.76 -34.65
N PRO A 201 15.26 -7.97 -35.27
CA PRO A 201 16.49 -8.52 -35.83
C PRO A 201 17.18 -7.53 -36.77
N ARG A 202 18.50 -7.36 -36.59
CA ARG A 202 19.37 -6.45 -37.36
C ARG A 202 18.97 -4.95 -37.30
N LYS A 203 17.98 -4.56 -36.49
CA LYS A 203 17.55 -3.17 -36.30
C LYS A 203 17.64 -2.78 -34.81
N PRO A 204 18.84 -2.44 -34.31
CA PRO A 204 19.08 -2.35 -32.85
C PRO A 204 18.35 -1.21 -32.13
N LYS A 205 17.83 -0.24 -32.86
CA LYS A 205 17.03 0.86 -32.30
C LYS A 205 15.52 0.62 -32.40
N LEU A 206 15.09 -0.41 -33.12
CA LEU A 206 13.67 -0.71 -33.34
C LEU A 206 13.26 -1.90 -32.49
N TRP A 207 12.17 -1.75 -31.74
CA TRP A 207 11.69 -2.76 -30.82
C TRP A 207 10.22 -3.06 -31.09
N ASN A 208 9.86 -4.33 -31.26
CA ASN A 208 8.49 -4.78 -31.43
C ASN A 208 7.81 -4.90 -30.07
N LEU A 209 6.62 -4.31 -29.94
CA LEU A 209 5.78 -4.39 -28.76
C LEU A 209 4.68 -5.43 -28.99
N THR A 210 4.58 -6.39 -28.07
CA THR A 210 3.60 -7.48 -28.13
C THR A 210 2.86 -7.61 -26.82
N VAL A 211 1.53 -7.58 -26.83
CA VAL A 211 0.71 -7.85 -25.65
C VAL A 211 0.61 -9.36 -25.45
N ARG A 212 0.82 -9.84 -24.23
CA ARG A 212 0.56 -11.24 -23.85
C ARG A 212 -0.84 -11.35 -23.25
N GLN A 213 -1.67 -12.22 -23.83
CA GLN A 213 -3.02 -12.53 -23.35
C GLN A 213 -3.27 -14.04 -23.44
N GLN A 214 -3.57 -14.69 -22.30
CA GLN A 214 -4.07 -16.07 -22.23
C GLN A 214 -3.35 -17.07 -23.19
N GLY A 215 -2.01 -17.06 -23.17
CA GLY A 215 -1.18 -17.95 -23.99
C GLY A 215 -0.90 -17.49 -25.43
N SER A 216 -1.52 -16.40 -25.88
CA SER A 216 -1.28 -15.78 -27.18
C SER A 216 -0.49 -14.46 -27.06
N THR A 217 0.14 -14.05 -28.16
CA THR A 217 0.81 -12.75 -28.28
C THR A 217 0.21 -11.95 -29.42
N LEU A 218 -0.21 -10.72 -29.14
CA LEU A 218 -0.75 -9.79 -30.13
C LEU A 218 0.25 -8.65 -30.39
N PRO A 219 0.72 -8.43 -31.63
CA PRO A 219 1.55 -7.28 -31.94
C PRO A 219 0.73 -5.99 -31.80
N VAL A 220 1.25 -5.02 -31.04
CA VAL A 220 0.59 -3.73 -30.81
C VAL A 220 1.32 -2.55 -31.42
N GLY A 221 2.58 -2.73 -31.83
CA GLY A 221 3.32 -1.71 -32.56
C GLY A 221 4.82 -1.84 -32.39
N THR A 222 5.51 -0.76 -32.66
CA THR A 222 6.97 -0.67 -32.54
C THR A 222 7.38 0.56 -31.74
N LEU A 223 8.45 0.43 -30.95
CA LEU A 223 9.08 1.50 -30.22
C LEU A 223 10.45 1.83 -30.85
N GLN A 224 10.65 3.09 -31.19
CA GLN A 224 11.90 3.58 -31.76
C GLN A 224 12.75 4.24 -30.66
N LEU A 225 13.96 3.73 -30.46
CA LEU A 225 14.91 4.25 -29.47
C LEU A 225 15.84 5.30 -30.09
N ALA A 226 16.32 6.23 -29.27
CA ALA A 226 17.24 7.28 -29.68
C ALA A 226 18.63 6.75 -30.12
N SER A 227 19.15 5.74 -29.40
CA SER A 227 20.41 5.06 -29.72
C SER A 227 20.32 3.57 -29.45
N THR A 228 21.37 2.83 -29.82
CA THR A 228 21.48 1.39 -29.61
C THR A 228 21.85 1.10 -28.15
N PRO A 229 20.97 0.47 -27.36
CA PRO A 229 21.26 0.18 -25.97
C PRO A 229 22.15 -1.07 -25.83
N ALA A 230 23.26 -0.95 -25.10
CA ALA A 230 24.14 -2.06 -24.75
C ALA A 230 23.90 -2.51 -23.29
N GLY A 231 23.65 -3.80 -23.09
CA GLY A 231 23.36 -4.37 -21.78
C GLY A 231 21.94 -4.10 -21.28
N LEU A 232 21.54 -4.79 -20.20
CA LEU A 232 20.18 -4.74 -19.64
C LEU A 232 19.81 -3.34 -19.14
N ARG A 233 20.71 -2.69 -18.40
CA ARG A 233 20.49 -1.37 -17.82
C ARG A 233 20.15 -0.29 -18.86
N LYS A 234 20.95 -0.20 -19.94
CA LYS A 234 20.66 0.75 -21.02
C LYS A 234 19.38 0.38 -21.77
N ARG A 235 19.09 -0.91 -21.97
CA ARG A 235 17.82 -1.33 -22.60
C ARG A 235 16.64 -0.81 -21.78
N LEU A 236 16.68 -1.01 -20.47
CA LEU A 236 15.65 -0.56 -19.55
C LEU A 236 15.46 0.96 -19.60
N ALA A 237 16.54 1.73 -19.45
CA ALA A 237 16.48 3.21 -19.48
C ALA A 237 15.96 3.74 -20.83
N PHE A 238 16.43 3.18 -21.95
CA PHE A 238 16.04 3.65 -23.28
C PHE A 238 14.59 3.33 -23.61
N ILE A 239 14.13 2.12 -23.27
CA ILE A 239 12.73 1.73 -23.42
C ILE A 239 11.85 2.60 -22.53
N ALA A 240 12.24 2.83 -21.27
CA ALA A 240 11.49 3.66 -20.33
C ALA A 240 11.35 5.11 -20.81
N ALA A 241 12.42 5.71 -21.30
CA ALA A 241 12.40 7.07 -21.84
C ALA A 241 11.53 7.17 -23.11
N ALA A 242 11.63 6.19 -24.02
CA ALA A 242 10.85 6.18 -25.25
C ALA A 242 9.35 5.92 -25.00
N ALA A 243 9.01 5.00 -24.09
CA ALA A 243 7.63 4.70 -23.73
C ALA A 243 6.98 5.83 -22.90
N GLY A 244 7.76 6.54 -22.10
CA GLY A 244 7.30 7.55 -21.15
C GLY A 244 6.96 8.92 -21.75
N GLN A 245 7.22 9.15 -23.04
CA GLN A 245 7.07 10.47 -23.69
C GLN A 245 5.68 11.11 -23.53
N ARG A 246 4.63 10.32 -23.30
CA ARG A 246 3.23 10.79 -23.25
C ARG A 246 2.51 10.61 -21.91
N GLY A 247 3.18 10.08 -20.88
CA GLY A 247 2.48 9.77 -19.63
C GLY A 247 3.35 9.32 -18.46
N GLY A 248 4.68 9.48 -18.56
CA GLY A 248 5.62 8.95 -17.59
C GLY A 248 5.71 7.43 -17.61
N THR A 249 6.74 6.91 -16.96
CA THR A 249 7.02 5.47 -16.84
C THR A 249 7.38 5.19 -15.39
N LEU A 250 6.91 4.08 -14.81
CA LEU A 250 7.47 3.50 -13.59
C LEU A 250 8.44 2.38 -13.97
N VAL A 251 9.73 2.56 -13.72
CA VAL A 251 10.77 1.55 -13.95
C VAL A 251 10.98 0.75 -12.66
N TYR A 252 11.31 -0.53 -12.74
CA TYR A 252 11.72 -1.34 -11.58
C TYR A 252 13.13 -1.88 -11.79
N THR A 253 13.99 -1.75 -10.77
CA THR A 253 15.39 -2.16 -10.79
C THR A 253 15.76 -2.97 -9.54
N ASN A 254 16.88 -3.68 -9.57
CA ASN A 254 17.29 -4.62 -8.53
C ASN A 254 18.30 -4.00 -7.54
N GLY A 255 18.01 -2.80 -7.04
CA GLY A 255 18.72 -2.20 -5.91
C GLY A 255 19.07 -0.72 -6.11
N ALA A 256 19.40 -0.06 -5.00
CA ALA A 256 19.56 1.39 -4.92
C ALA A 256 20.52 1.97 -5.97
N GLY A 257 21.70 1.37 -6.15
CA GLY A 257 22.67 1.84 -7.14
C GLY A 257 22.20 1.67 -8.58
N GLU A 258 21.43 0.62 -8.87
CA GLU A 258 20.83 0.44 -10.20
C GLU A 258 19.70 1.44 -10.45
N SER A 259 18.85 1.72 -9.45
CA SER A 259 17.82 2.77 -9.53
C SER A 259 18.44 4.13 -9.86
N GLU A 260 19.53 4.50 -9.19
CA GLU A 260 20.28 5.73 -9.44
C GLU A 260 20.85 5.78 -10.86
N ASP A 261 21.57 4.72 -11.27
CA ASP A 261 22.22 4.66 -12.58
C ASP A 261 21.20 4.67 -13.74
N VAL A 262 20.05 4.01 -13.57
CA VAL A 262 18.97 4.01 -14.56
C VAL A 262 18.30 5.37 -14.64
N ALA A 263 18.05 6.04 -13.50
CA ALA A 263 17.50 7.39 -13.48
C ALA A 263 18.43 8.41 -14.17
N ASP A 264 19.74 8.31 -13.91
CA ASP A 264 20.76 9.12 -14.59
C ASP A 264 20.69 8.92 -16.12
N LEU A 265 20.63 7.66 -16.58
CA LEU A 265 20.52 7.35 -18.01
C LEU A 265 19.23 7.87 -18.63
N VAL A 266 18.08 7.75 -17.95
CA VAL A 266 16.81 8.30 -18.42
C VAL A 266 16.89 9.82 -18.55
N SER A 267 17.47 10.51 -17.56
CA SER A 267 17.60 11.98 -17.59
C SER A 267 18.47 12.51 -18.72
N GLN A 268 19.38 11.70 -19.26
CA GLN A 268 20.23 12.04 -20.42
C GLN A 268 19.49 11.87 -21.75
N LEU A 269 18.41 11.08 -21.77
CA LEU A 269 17.61 10.81 -22.96
C LEU A 269 16.43 11.78 -23.12
N LEU A 270 16.05 12.46 -22.04
CA LEU A 270 15.00 13.47 -22.08
C LEU A 270 15.52 14.79 -22.66
N PRO A 271 14.67 15.54 -23.38
CA PRO A 271 15.03 16.87 -23.84
C PRO A 271 15.30 17.78 -22.63
N GLN A 272 16.25 18.70 -22.77
CA GLN A 272 16.48 19.69 -21.72
C GLN A 272 15.25 20.59 -21.60
N PRO A 273 14.69 20.75 -20.39
CA PRO A 273 13.56 21.65 -20.19
C PRO A 273 14.03 23.10 -20.37
N GLY A 274 13.22 23.92 -21.04
CA GLY A 274 13.53 25.34 -21.24
C GLY A 274 13.46 26.17 -19.94
N SER A 275 12.71 25.69 -18.96
CA SER A 275 12.66 26.21 -17.59
C SER A 275 12.39 25.08 -16.60
N ILE A 276 12.88 25.23 -15.37
CA ILE A 276 12.62 24.26 -14.29
C ILE A 276 11.23 24.56 -13.73
N ASP A 277 10.41 23.52 -13.56
CA ASP A 277 9.13 23.63 -12.89
C ASP A 277 9.33 24.08 -11.43
N PRO A 278 8.63 25.13 -10.94
CA PRO A 278 8.76 25.61 -9.58
C PRO A 278 8.54 24.54 -8.49
N GLU A 279 7.64 23.57 -8.72
CA GLU A 279 7.40 22.47 -7.77
C GLU A 279 8.61 21.52 -7.72
N LEU A 280 9.20 21.21 -8.88
CA LEU A 280 10.40 20.37 -8.98
C LEU A 280 11.62 21.08 -8.37
N ALA A 281 11.74 22.39 -8.55
CA ALA A 281 12.80 23.19 -7.93
C ALA A 281 12.70 23.17 -6.40
N GLN A 282 11.50 23.31 -5.84
CA GLN A 282 11.27 23.21 -4.39
C GLN A 282 11.62 21.82 -3.85
N LEU A 283 11.22 20.77 -4.56
CA LEU A 283 11.53 19.40 -4.16
C LEU A 283 13.04 19.11 -4.23
N ALA A 284 13.73 19.60 -5.26
CA ALA A 284 15.18 19.50 -5.36
C ALA A 284 15.88 20.23 -4.20
N ASP A 285 15.40 21.40 -3.81
CA ASP A 285 15.91 22.15 -2.65
C ASP A 285 15.70 21.39 -1.32
N LEU A 286 14.52 20.78 -1.13
CA LEU A 286 14.27 19.91 0.03
C LEU A 286 15.23 18.72 0.07
N ALA A 287 15.52 18.11 -1.08
CA ALA A 287 16.46 17.00 -1.18
C ALA A 287 17.90 17.41 -0.82
N ARG A 288 18.35 18.59 -1.29
CA ARG A 288 19.68 19.17 -0.98
C ARG A 288 19.82 19.48 0.52
N LYS A 289 18.79 20.10 1.11
CA LYS A 289 18.78 20.50 2.53
C LYS A 289 18.62 19.33 3.49
N GLY A 290 17.76 18.36 3.14
CA GLY A 290 17.38 17.26 4.02
C GLY A 290 18.35 16.07 4.05
N VAL A 291 19.17 15.89 3.01
CA VAL A 291 20.10 14.75 2.90
C VAL A 291 21.55 15.21 2.87
N ARG A 292 21.97 15.87 1.78
CA ARG A 292 23.28 16.51 1.59
C ARG A 292 23.25 17.40 0.34
N PRO A 293 24.07 18.45 0.25
CA PRO A 293 24.07 19.36 -0.90
C PRO A 293 24.24 18.68 -2.26
N ASN A 294 25.07 17.62 -2.32
CA ASN A 294 25.36 16.86 -3.55
C ASN A 294 24.55 15.56 -3.66
N PHE A 295 23.30 15.57 -3.21
CA PHE A 295 22.44 14.40 -3.33
C PHE A 295 21.96 14.23 -4.77
N ARG A 296 22.22 13.06 -5.38
CA ARG A 296 21.99 12.80 -6.82
C ARG A 296 20.55 13.02 -7.27
N LEU A 297 19.57 12.89 -6.36
CA LEU A 297 18.16 13.09 -6.66
C LEU A 297 17.84 14.53 -7.11
N ALA A 298 18.49 15.53 -6.52
CA ALA A 298 18.16 16.94 -6.77
C ALA A 298 18.27 17.37 -8.25
N PRO A 299 19.43 17.16 -8.94
CA PRO A 299 19.53 17.50 -10.35
C PRO A 299 18.67 16.63 -11.27
N LEU A 300 18.28 15.43 -10.84
CA LEU A 300 17.38 14.56 -11.61
C LEU A 300 15.93 15.05 -11.54
N VAL A 301 15.48 15.45 -10.35
CA VAL A 301 14.12 15.95 -10.12
C VAL A 301 13.88 17.22 -10.94
N GLU A 302 14.87 18.10 -11.05
CA GLU A 302 14.81 19.30 -11.90
C GLU A 302 14.63 18.95 -13.40
N ARG A 303 14.96 17.72 -13.80
CA ARG A 303 14.76 17.16 -15.15
C ARG A 303 13.51 16.28 -15.27
N GLY A 304 12.68 16.21 -14.23
CA GLY A 304 11.47 15.38 -14.20
C GLY A 304 11.73 13.88 -14.02
N VAL A 305 12.91 13.50 -13.51
CA VAL A 305 13.28 12.10 -13.23
C VAL A 305 13.58 11.95 -11.74
N ALA A 306 13.17 10.84 -11.13
CA ALA A 306 13.55 10.49 -9.76
C ALA A 306 13.80 8.99 -9.62
N PHE A 307 14.62 8.63 -8.63
CA PHE A 307 14.80 7.25 -8.19
C PHE A 307 14.19 7.02 -6.80
N HIS A 308 13.74 5.80 -6.50
CA HIS A 308 13.27 5.41 -5.17
C HIS A 308 13.81 4.04 -4.70
N PHE A 309 14.18 3.93 -3.42
CA PHE A 309 14.52 2.65 -2.77
C PHE A 309 14.23 2.69 -1.27
N GLY A 310 13.98 1.53 -0.65
CA GLY A 310 13.37 1.43 0.69
C GLY A 310 14.11 2.11 1.85
N ASN A 311 15.43 2.27 1.78
CA ASN A 311 16.25 2.91 2.81
C ASN A 311 16.65 4.35 2.47
N MET A 312 15.93 5.02 1.57
CA MET A 312 16.25 6.41 1.26
C MET A 312 16.09 7.30 2.51
N PRO A 313 17.01 8.24 2.77
CA PRO A 313 16.88 9.14 3.90
C PRO A 313 15.56 9.90 3.83
N SER A 314 14.70 9.71 4.82
CA SER A 314 13.46 10.46 4.90
C SER A 314 13.81 11.92 5.17
N THR A 315 13.40 12.82 4.27
CA THR A 315 13.43 14.24 4.54
C THR A 315 12.54 14.46 5.76
N ARG A 316 13.15 14.88 6.86
CA ARG A 316 12.48 15.11 8.15
C ARG A 316 11.69 16.44 8.07
N HIS A 317 10.81 16.57 7.08
CA HIS A 317 9.90 17.70 6.92
C HIS A 317 8.49 17.18 6.66
N ARG A 318 7.57 17.69 7.47
CA ARG A 318 6.21 17.20 7.76
C ARG A 318 5.21 17.34 6.58
N GLY A 319 5.66 17.20 5.33
CA GLY A 319 4.85 17.34 4.10
C GLY A 319 5.29 16.49 2.90
N ALA A 320 6.44 15.82 2.94
CA ALA A 320 7.02 15.20 1.73
C ALA A 320 6.29 13.92 1.23
N SER A 321 5.42 13.30 2.03
CA SER A 321 4.64 12.13 1.56
C SER A 321 3.41 12.52 0.75
N ARG A 322 3.04 13.81 0.70
CA ARG A 322 1.77 14.28 0.13
C ARG A 322 1.91 15.04 -1.19
N ASP A 323 3.13 15.43 -1.58
CA ASP A 323 3.38 16.31 -2.72
C ASP A 323 4.17 15.61 -3.84
N TRP A 324 3.67 14.47 -4.33
CA TRP A 324 4.19 13.89 -5.57
C TRP A 324 3.20 14.18 -6.72
N PRO A 325 3.49 15.12 -7.62
CA PRO A 325 2.59 15.48 -8.72
C PRO A 325 2.11 14.27 -9.57
N PRO A 326 1.02 14.38 -10.34
CA PRO A 326 0.54 13.29 -11.22
C PRO A 326 1.39 13.03 -12.47
N LYS A 327 2.39 13.87 -12.78
CA LYS A 327 3.10 13.90 -14.08
C LYS A 327 4.47 13.19 -14.12
N TRP A 328 4.75 12.28 -13.19
CA TRP A 328 6.10 11.72 -13.04
C TRP A 328 6.41 10.54 -13.94
N THR A 329 7.65 10.50 -14.43
CA THR A 329 8.36 9.26 -14.76
C THR A 329 9.09 8.82 -13.50
N ARG A 330 8.59 7.79 -12.81
CA ARG A 330 9.23 7.22 -11.62
C ARG A 330 10.26 6.17 -12.06
N ALA A 331 11.50 6.22 -11.62
CA ALA A 331 12.34 5.03 -11.59
C ALA A 331 12.31 4.48 -10.16
N ALA A 332 11.89 3.24 -9.98
CA ALA A 332 12.13 2.44 -8.79
C ALA A 332 13.23 1.42 -9.12
#